data_AF-A0A1G8YCV5-F1
#
_entry.id   AF-A0A1G8YCV5-F1
#
_cell.length_a   1.000
_cell.length_b   1.000
_cell.length_c   1.000
_cell.angle_alpha   90.00
_cell.angle_beta   90.00
_cell.angle_gamma   90.00
#
_symmetry.space_group_name_H-M   'P 1'
#
loop_
_entity.id
_entity.type
_entity.pdbx_description
1 polymer ?
#
loop_
_entity_poly.entity_id
_entity_poly.type
_entity_poly.pdbx_seq_one_letter_code
_entity_poly.pdbx_strand_id
1 'polypeptide(L)'
;MKRRTYLATATGATAATVAGCIGLGGSDTDEEADDDDETTDDGPPELEGPDEDGTLDDFDDLGAWTVVSGSMSAESDQAVAGDQSVLLETDADDQQARIVRELPEPVNCSTVNLGLAVASEETITPIIQLFDDDGNVIDYRATIHPGGLQRCNFGVARMDSGVELTEITDIHIAFLSAEDSEDRLLLDDLYAVPRPEDGQVMLQFDGGHESIESEGLPILEAYDFPATVFVPTDLVREDDDAEGDYLTEDQVEELDDAGCMIASYAANGQILDNYDEDDQAAQLVDAQEWLEDEGYENGARYFSYPAGQYDEDTLDLVADTYDVGFAGHHPVQGHVVNAARYPRLLNPDVEDAEEDLERTAKLGGITTLCYYSLEEDDTVDRLEETMDLLEDYVDEGELEVIMPDDLETEYVFDGE
;
A
#
# COMPACT_ATOMS: atom_id res chain seq x y z
N MET A 1 33.08 0.23 33.58
CA MET A 1 32.30 -0.85 32.97
C MET A 1 30.84 -0.46 33.03
N LYS A 2 30.35 0.19 31.97
CA LYS A 2 28.92 0.38 31.68
C LYS A 2 28.84 0.24 30.16
N ARG A 3 28.15 -0.80 29.70
CA ARG A 3 27.89 -1.04 28.28
C ARG A 3 26.67 -0.18 27.94
N ARG A 4 26.83 0.72 26.99
CA ARG A 4 25.73 1.38 26.29
C ARG A 4 25.38 0.46 25.13
N THR A 5 24.16 -0.03 25.11
CA THR A 5 23.57 -0.73 23.97
C THR A 5 22.94 0.35 23.12
N TYR A 6 23.49 0.58 21.93
CA TYR A 6 22.81 1.32 20.88
C TYR A 6 21.89 0.31 20.18
N LEU A 7 20.59 0.59 20.18
CA LEU A 7 19.66 0.02 19.23
C LEU A 7 20.09 0.50 17.84
N ALA A 8 20.27 -0.44 16.93
CA ALA A 8 20.51 -0.16 15.53
C ALA A 8 19.14 -0.15 14.86
N THR A 9 18.65 1.04 14.56
CA THR A 9 17.51 1.29 13.68
C THR A 9 17.85 0.72 12.30
N ALA A 10 17.00 -0.16 11.78
CA ALA A 10 17.15 -0.73 10.44
C ALA A 10 16.66 0.30 9.41
N THR A 11 17.53 1.26 9.10
CA THR A 11 17.34 2.18 7.97
C THR A 11 17.63 1.46 6.65
N GLY A 12 16.66 1.53 5.73
CA GLY A 12 16.89 1.52 4.29
C GLY A 12 17.06 0.15 3.64
N ALA A 13 15.94 -0.45 3.22
CA ALA A 13 15.95 -1.38 2.09
C ALA A 13 16.16 -0.55 0.82
N THR A 14 17.41 -0.39 0.40
CA THR A 14 17.75 0.17 -0.91
C THR A 14 17.09 -0.66 -1.99
N ALA A 15 16.14 -0.08 -2.73
CA ALA A 15 15.56 -0.64 -3.92
C ALA A 15 16.69 -1.04 -4.90
N ALA A 16 16.89 -2.34 -5.09
CA ALA A 16 17.73 -2.84 -6.16
C ALA A 16 16.98 -2.62 -7.48
N THR A 17 17.30 -1.53 -8.18
CA THR A 17 16.85 -1.30 -9.55
C THR A 17 17.48 -2.35 -10.48
N VAL A 18 16.79 -3.47 -10.72
CA VAL A 18 17.20 -4.43 -11.74
C VAL A 18 16.54 -4.03 -13.06
N ALA A 19 17.19 -3.13 -13.79
CA ALA A 19 16.92 -2.94 -15.21
C ALA A 19 17.52 -4.11 -16.01
N GLY A 20 16.74 -5.17 -16.19
CA GLY A 20 17.12 -6.37 -16.93
C GLY A 20 16.71 -6.32 -18.41
N CYS A 21 17.37 -5.51 -19.24
CA CYS A 21 17.24 -5.64 -20.69
C CYS A 21 17.93 -6.94 -21.16
N ILE A 22 17.19 -7.97 -21.59
CA ILE A 22 17.78 -9.10 -22.34
C ILE A 22 17.32 -9.05 -23.79
N GLY A 23 18.26 -8.71 -24.67
CA GLY A 23 18.11 -8.76 -26.11
C GLY A 23 18.21 -10.20 -26.65
N LEU A 24 17.24 -10.56 -27.49
CA LEU A 24 17.18 -11.82 -28.22
C LEU A 24 18.28 -11.91 -29.29
N GLY A 25 19.20 -12.86 -29.12
CA GLY A 25 20.22 -13.22 -30.10
C GLY A 25 19.98 -14.63 -30.63
N GLY A 26 19.40 -14.72 -31.83
CA GLY A 26 19.13 -15.99 -32.51
C GLY A 26 20.39 -16.72 -32.97
N SER A 27 20.35 -18.05 -32.89
CA SER A 27 21.20 -18.92 -33.67
C SER A 27 20.38 -20.04 -34.28
N ASP A 28 20.27 -20.03 -35.61
CA ASP A 28 19.64 -21.04 -36.44
C ASP A 28 20.30 -22.42 -36.29
N THR A 29 19.47 -23.44 -36.05
CA THR A 29 19.75 -24.82 -36.46
C THR A 29 18.48 -25.47 -36.98
N ASP A 30 18.45 -25.68 -38.30
CA ASP A 30 17.46 -26.46 -39.04
C ASP A 30 17.44 -27.93 -38.57
N GLU A 31 16.32 -28.37 -37.99
CA GLU A 31 15.91 -29.77 -38.01
C GLU A 31 14.44 -29.87 -38.46
N GLU A 32 14.26 -30.43 -39.65
CA GLU A 32 12.96 -30.77 -40.26
C GLU A 32 12.31 -31.92 -39.49
N ALA A 33 11.18 -31.64 -38.83
CA ALA A 33 10.26 -32.65 -38.32
C ALA A 33 8.88 -32.42 -38.96
N ASP A 34 8.49 -33.36 -39.82
CA ASP A 34 7.10 -33.57 -40.22
C ASP A 34 6.35 -34.10 -38.98
N ASP A 35 5.45 -33.31 -38.40
CA ASP A 35 4.34 -33.81 -37.60
C ASP A 35 3.07 -33.05 -37.98
N ASP A 36 2.12 -33.79 -38.56
CA ASP A 36 0.72 -33.42 -38.68
C ASP A 36 0.13 -33.36 -37.25
N ASP A 37 0.21 -32.20 -36.61
CA ASP A 37 -0.64 -31.88 -35.47
C ASP A 37 -1.56 -30.75 -35.91
N GLU A 38 -2.86 -31.03 -36.01
CA GLU A 38 -3.87 -29.98 -36.01
C GLU A 38 -3.88 -29.39 -34.60
N THR A 39 -2.86 -28.58 -34.29
CA THR A 39 -2.94 -27.63 -33.19
C THR A 39 -4.09 -26.71 -33.54
N THR A 40 -5.19 -26.81 -32.80
CA THR A 40 -6.08 -25.67 -32.67
C THR A 40 -5.21 -24.55 -32.14
N ASP A 41 -4.83 -23.65 -33.04
CA ASP A 41 -4.21 -22.36 -32.80
C ASP A 41 -5.27 -21.47 -32.13
N ASP A 42 -5.75 -21.93 -30.98
CA ASP A 42 -6.56 -21.14 -30.08
C ASP A 42 -5.50 -20.31 -29.33
N GLY A 43 -5.35 -19.05 -29.76
CA GLY A 43 -4.47 -18.09 -29.10
C GLY A 43 -4.80 -17.96 -27.61
N PRO A 44 -3.99 -17.20 -26.85
CA PRO A 44 -4.22 -17.02 -25.41
C PRO A 44 -5.67 -16.59 -25.15
N PRO A 45 -6.31 -17.11 -24.09
CA PRO A 45 -7.70 -16.80 -23.78
C PRO A 45 -7.90 -15.30 -23.55
N GLU A 46 -9.00 -14.76 -24.08
CA GLU A 46 -9.37 -13.36 -23.91
C GLU A 46 -9.51 -13.01 -22.43
N LEU A 47 -9.06 -11.82 -22.04
CA LEU A 47 -9.34 -11.25 -20.73
C LEU A 47 -10.65 -10.46 -20.85
N GLU A 48 -11.70 -10.94 -20.17
CA GLU A 48 -12.94 -10.18 -20.09
C GLU A 48 -12.75 -8.93 -19.21
N GLY A 49 -13.66 -7.96 -19.34
CA GLY A 49 -13.67 -6.83 -18.41
C GLY A 49 -14.02 -7.30 -16.99
N PRO A 50 -13.78 -6.45 -15.96
CA PRO A 50 -14.02 -6.84 -14.59
C PRO A 50 -15.49 -7.19 -14.37
N ASP A 51 -15.74 -8.23 -13.55
CA ASP A 51 -17.09 -8.61 -13.13
C ASP A 51 -17.68 -7.64 -12.08
N GLU A 52 -18.82 -8.01 -11.49
CA GLU A 52 -19.51 -7.18 -10.48
C GLU A 52 -18.69 -7.00 -9.20
N ASP A 53 -17.78 -7.92 -8.91
CA ASP A 53 -16.84 -7.87 -7.80
C ASP A 53 -15.48 -7.26 -8.20
N GLY A 54 -15.33 -6.80 -9.44
CA GLY A 54 -14.08 -6.25 -9.96
C GLY A 54 -13.07 -7.29 -10.45
N THR A 55 -13.38 -8.58 -10.38
CA THR A 55 -12.48 -9.67 -10.77
C THR A 55 -12.21 -9.63 -12.27
N LEU A 56 -10.94 -9.57 -12.68
CA LEU A 56 -10.48 -9.71 -14.06
C LEU A 56 -10.07 -11.16 -14.38
N ASP A 57 -9.42 -11.83 -13.43
CA ASP A 57 -8.94 -13.21 -13.56
C ASP A 57 -9.00 -13.89 -12.19
N ASP A 58 -9.80 -14.95 -12.09
CA ASP A 58 -9.96 -15.80 -10.90
C ASP A 58 -8.96 -16.96 -10.86
N PHE A 59 -8.02 -17.01 -11.81
CA PHE A 59 -7.01 -18.04 -11.98
C PHE A 59 -7.53 -19.47 -12.17
N ASP A 60 -8.79 -19.66 -12.57
CA ASP A 60 -9.30 -21.00 -12.85
C ASP A 60 -8.73 -21.61 -14.14
N ASP A 61 -8.34 -20.77 -15.11
CA ASP A 61 -7.65 -21.16 -16.33
C ASP A 61 -6.16 -20.77 -16.32
N LEU A 62 -5.35 -21.60 -15.68
CA LEU A 62 -3.88 -21.44 -15.69
C LEU A 62 -3.25 -21.54 -17.08
N GLY A 63 -4.00 -21.99 -18.10
CA GLY A 63 -3.54 -21.98 -19.49
C GLY A 63 -3.34 -20.57 -20.06
N ALA A 64 -3.93 -19.55 -19.43
CA ALA A 64 -3.75 -18.15 -19.77
C ALA A 64 -2.36 -17.60 -19.39
N TRP A 65 -1.63 -18.29 -18.50
CA TRP A 65 -0.42 -17.79 -17.86
C TRP A 65 0.82 -18.60 -18.26
N THR A 66 1.90 -17.90 -18.59
CA THR A 66 3.22 -18.46 -18.87
C THR A 66 4.17 -18.19 -17.71
N VAL A 67 4.80 -19.24 -17.18
CA VAL A 67 5.86 -19.11 -16.18
C VAL A 67 7.15 -18.67 -16.85
N VAL A 68 7.69 -17.53 -16.44
CA VAL A 68 8.98 -16.99 -16.92
C VAL A 68 10.12 -17.36 -15.98
N SER A 69 9.87 -17.37 -14.67
CA SER A 69 10.82 -17.78 -13.64
C SER A 69 10.09 -18.38 -12.43
N GLY A 70 10.79 -19.22 -11.67
CA GLY A 70 10.20 -19.99 -10.57
C GLY A 70 9.19 -21.03 -11.05
N SER A 71 8.15 -21.28 -10.25
CA SER A 71 7.09 -22.22 -10.60
C SER A 71 5.70 -21.75 -10.18
N MET A 72 4.67 -22.21 -10.89
CA MET A 72 3.26 -21.91 -10.65
C MET A 72 2.48 -23.23 -10.54
N SER A 73 1.61 -23.34 -9.53
CA SER A 73 0.73 -24.49 -9.35
C SER A 73 -0.62 -24.09 -8.76
N ALA A 74 -1.66 -24.83 -9.12
CA ALA A 74 -3.00 -24.66 -8.55
C ALA A 74 -3.04 -25.09 -7.07
N GLU A 75 -3.77 -24.32 -6.26
CA GLU A 75 -4.10 -24.64 -4.86
C GLU A 75 -5.62 -24.60 -4.68
N SER A 76 -6.22 -25.73 -4.32
CA SER A 76 -7.68 -25.90 -4.28
C SER A 76 -8.28 -25.79 -2.87
N ASP A 77 -7.44 -25.70 -1.83
CA ASP A 77 -7.91 -25.64 -0.45
C ASP A 77 -8.32 -24.21 -0.03
N GLN A 78 -7.86 -23.19 -0.76
CA GLN A 78 -8.10 -21.77 -0.49
C GLN A 78 -8.36 -21.03 -1.80
N ALA A 79 -9.43 -20.25 -1.87
CA ALA A 79 -9.79 -19.38 -2.99
C ALA A 79 -10.67 -18.24 -2.47
N VAL A 80 -10.43 -17.04 -3.00
CA VAL A 80 -11.24 -15.83 -2.83
C VAL A 80 -12.21 -15.68 -3.99
N ALA A 81 -11.76 -15.94 -5.23
CA ALA A 81 -12.58 -16.00 -6.44
C ALA A 81 -12.41 -17.36 -7.13
N GLY A 82 -13.40 -17.77 -7.93
CA GLY A 82 -13.33 -19.04 -8.68
C GLY A 82 -13.31 -20.31 -7.81
N ASP A 83 -12.79 -21.40 -8.38
CA ASP A 83 -12.67 -22.71 -7.75
C ASP A 83 -11.27 -23.00 -7.16
N GLN A 84 -10.24 -22.18 -7.47
CA GLN A 84 -8.86 -22.38 -7.01
C GLN A 84 -8.06 -21.08 -6.91
N SER A 85 -6.97 -21.09 -6.14
CA SER A 85 -5.93 -20.07 -6.16
C SER A 85 -4.62 -20.60 -6.78
N VAL A 86 -3.61 -19.73 -6.86
CA VAL A 86 -2.29 -20.03 -7.42
C VAL A 86 -1.20 -19.92 -6.38
N LEU A 87 -0.43 -20.99 -6.23
CA LEU A 87 0.82 -20.96 -5.51
C LEU A 87 1.97 -20.66 -6.49
N LEU A 88 2.65 -19.53 -6.25
CA LEU A 88 3.84 -19.09 -6.96
C LEU A 88 5.06 -19.26 -6.05
N GLU A 89 6.11 -19.94 -6.53
CA GLU A 89 7.29 -20.31 -5.73
C GLU A 89 8.58 -19.86 -6.43
N THR A 90 9.52 -19.30 -5.66
CA THR A 90 10.89 -19.06 -6.15
C THR A 90 11.71 -20.34 -6.12
N ASP A 91 12.75 -20.41 -6.96
CA ASP A 91 13.74 -21.48 -6.89
C ASP A 91 14.96 -21.03 -6.09
N ALA A 92 15.64 -21.94 -5.40
CA ALA A 92 16.85 -21.58 -4.64
C ALA A 92 17.98 -20.94 -5.50
N ASP A 93 17.97 -21.20 -6.82
CA ASP A 93 18.91 -20.62 -7.78
C ASP A 93 18.36 -19.36 -8.50
N ASP A 94 17.08 -19.03 -8.33
CA ASP A 94 16.37 -17.92 -8.97
C ASP A 94 15.51 -17.15 -7.96
N GLN A 95 16.00 -15.97 -7.55
CA GLN A 95 15.41 -15.13 -6.50
C GLN A 95 14.12 -14.40 -6.95
N GLN A 96 13.47 -14.90 -8.00
CA GLN A 96 12.27 -14.33 -8.57
C GLN A 96 11.35 -15.44 -9.08
N ALA A 97 10.07 -15.33 -8.76
CA ALA A 97 9.02 -16.04 -9.47
C ALA A 97 8.22 -15.03 -10.30
N ARG A 98 7.91 -15.39 -11.54
CA ARG A 98 7.20 -14.52 -12.49
C ARG A 98 6.31 -15.32 -13.42
N ILE A 99 5.06 -14.89 -13.50
CA ILE A 99 4.09 -15.35 -14.50
C ILE A 99 3.65 -14.19 -15.38
N VAL A 100 3.29 -14.51 -16.62
CA VAL A 100 2.93 -13.53 -17.65
C VAL A 100 1.68 -13.98 -18.38
N ARG A 101 0.75 -13.05 -18.57
CA ARG A 101 -0.41 -13.21 -19.43
C ARG A 101 -0.30 -12.22 -20.60
N GLU A 102 -0.06 -12.76 -21.80
CA GLU A 102 -0.14 -12.00 -23.04
C GLU A 102 -1.62 -11.85 -23.42
N LEU A 103 -2.06 -10.63 -23.71
CA LEU A 103 -3.46 -10.33 -24.04
C LEU A 103 -3.68 -10.42 -25.56
N PRO A 104 -4.68 -11.19 -26.03
CA PRO A 104 -4.94 -11.32 -27.47
C PRO A 104 -5.42 -10.02 -28.13
N GLU A 105 -6.07 -9.14 -27.35
CA GLU A 105 -6.43 -7.77 -27.74
C GLU A 105 -6.03 -6.80 -26.62
N PRO A 106 -5.62 -5.55 -26.95
CA PRO A 106 -5.26 -4.57 -25.93
C PRO A 106 -6.42 -4.22 -25.00
N VAL A 107 -6.13 -4.10 -23.71
CA VAL A 107 -7.09 -3.76 -22.65
C VAL A 107 -6.87 -2.33 -22.15
N ASN A 108 -7.97 -1.63 -21.89
CA ASN A 108 -7.93 -0.28 -21.34
C ASN A 108 -7.95 -0.31 -19.80
N CYS A 109 -6.83 0.06 -19.19
CA CYS A 109 -6.63 0.15 -17.75
C CYS A 109 -6.49 1.62 -17.26
N SER A 110 -6.85 2.61 -18.07
CA SER A 110 -6.62 4.03 -17.77
C SER A 110 -7.44 4.58 -16.59
N THR A 111 -8.57 3.96 -16.26
CA THR A 111 -9.50 4.43 -15.20
C THR A 111 -9.58 3.49 -14.00
N VAL A 112 -8.71 2.48 -13.95
CA VAL A 112 -8.73 1.46 -12.89
C VAL A 112 -7.37 1.34 -12.23
N ASN A 113 -7.41 0.82 -11.01
CA ASN A 113 -6.25 0.42 -10.25
C ASN A 113 -6.32 -1.09 -10.01
N LEU A 114 -5.21 -1.80 -10.26
CA LEU A 114 -5.18 -3.25 -10.12
C LEU A 114 -4.76 -3.67 -8.73
N GLY A 115 -5.21 -4.86 -8.31
CA GLY A 115 -4.70 -5.54 -7.14
C GLY A 115 -4.88 -7.06 -7.23
N LEU A 116 -4.48 -7.74 -6.17
CA LEU A 116 -4.56 -9.20 -6.04
C LEU A 116 -5.07 -9.56 -4.65
N ALA A 117 -5.75 -10.70 -4.54
CA ALA A 117 -5.80 -11.43 -3.29
C ALA A 117 -4.48 -12.17 -3.08
N VAL A 118 -3.83 -11.99 -1.94
CA VAL A 118 -2.53 -12.64 -1.65
C VAL A 118 -2.41 -13.10 -0.21
N ALA A 119 -1.62 -14.17 -0.02
CA ALA A 119 -1.20 -14.70 1.27
C ALA A 119 0.28 -15.08 1.22
N SER A 120 0.99 -14.93 2.34
CA SER A 120 2.37 -15.39 2.47
C SER A 120 2.68 -15.79 3.91
N GLU A 121 3.73 -16.61 4.07
CA GLU A 121 4.29 -16.96 5.39
C GLU A 121 5.39 -15.97 5.82
N GLU A 122 5.86 -15.12 4.90
CA GLU A 122 6.92 -14.14 5.11
C GLU A 122 6.43 -12.75 4.68
N THR A 123 7.15 -11.70 5.07
CA THR A 123 6.85 -10.36 4.54
C THR A 123 7.37 -10.24 3.11
N ILE A 124 6.47 -10.02 2.16
CA ILE A 124 6.78 -9.94 0.73
C ILE A 124 6.14 -8.70 0.08
N THR A 125 6.74 -8.22 -1.00
CA THR A 125 6.20 -7.12 -1.81
C THR A 125 6.01 -7.60 -3.25
N PRO A 126 4.88 -8.28 -3.56
CA PRO A 126 4.55 -8.64 -4.93
C PRO A 126 4.41 -7.41 -5.83
N ILE A 127 4.57 -7.65 -7.13
CA ILE A 127 4.45 -6.65 -8.18
C ILE A 127 3.50 -7.14 -9.27
N ILE A 128 2.56 -6.28 -9.64
CA ILE A 128 1.78 -6.40 -10.88
C ILE A 128 2.35 -5.37 -11.85
N GLN A 129 2.69 -5.78 -13.06
CA GLN A 129 3.20 -4.88 -14.10
C GLN A 129 2.30 -4.96 -15.32
N LEU A 130 1.92 -3.79 -15.83
CA LEU A 130 1.22 -3.68 -17.11
C LEU A 130 2.16 -3.08 -18.14
N PHE A 131 2.25 -3.75 -19.30
CA PHE A 131 3.05 -3.27 -20.43
C PHE A 131 2.13 -2.87 -21.58
N ASP A 132 2.51 -1.79 -22.28
CA ASP A 132 1.95 -1.44 -23.59
C ASP A 132 2.77 -2.05 -24.74
N ASP A 133 2.30 -1.87 -25.99
CA ASP A 133 2.98 -2.36 -27.22
C ASP A 133 4.41 -1.81 -27.39
N ASP A 134 4.70 -0.64 -26.84
CA ASP A 134 6.04 -0.03 -26.88
C ASP A 134 6.97 -0.58 -25.78
N GLY A 135 6.45 -1.39 -24.86
CA GLY A 135 7.15 -1.98 -23.73
C GLY A 135 7.36 -1.03 -22.56
N ASN A 136 6.64 0.10 -22.51
CA ASN A 136 6.60 0.97 -21.33
C ASN A 136 5.79 0.28 -20.22
N VAL A 137 6.14 0.55 -18.97
CA VAL A 137 5.55 -0.18 -17.83
C VAL A 137 4.98 0.73 -16.75
N ILE A 138 3.91 0.26 -16.12
CA ILE A 138 3.40 0.73 -14.83
C ILE A 138 3.43 -0.41 -13.81
N ASP A 139 3.96 -0.13 -12.62
CA ASP A 139 4.15 -1.11 -11.55
C ASP A 139 3.18 -0.81 -10.39
N TYR A 140 2.36 -1.81 -10.04
CA TYR A 140 1.55 -1.81 -8.83
C TYR A 140 2.19 -2.69 -7.78
N ARG A 141 2.23 -2.23 -6.52
CA ARG A 141 2.83 -2.98 -5.40
C ARG A 141 2.01 -2.86 -4.13
N ALA A 142 2.09 -3.90 -3.31
CA ALA A 142 1.58 -3.92 -1.94
C ALA A 142 2.63 -4.63 -1.07
N THR A 143 2.86 -4.16 0.15
CA THR A 143 3.65 -4.90 1.15
C THR A 143 2.73 -5.74 2.00
N ILE A 144 2.99 -7.04 2.04
CA ILE A 144 2.13 -8.04 2.68
C ILE A 144 2.92 -8.70 3.79
N HIS A 145 2.40 -8.65 5.01
CA HIS A 145 2.90 -9.40 6.15
C HIS A 145 2.26 -10.79 6.22
N PRO A 146 2.82 -11.73 7.00
CA PRO A 146 2.28 -13.07 7.12
C PRO A 146 0.79 -13.07 7.53
N GLY A 147 -0.02 -13.86 6.83
CA GLY A 147 -1.46 -13.93 7.07
C GLY A 147 -2.23 -14.72 6.02
N GLY A 148 -3.54 -14.81 6.18
CA GLY A 148 -4.45 -15.49 5.26
C GLY A 148 -4.60 -14.82 3.89
N LEU A 149 -5.25 -15.53 2.95
CA LEU A 149 -5.53 -15.05 1.61
C LEU A 149 -6.65 -14.00 1.61
N GLN A 150 -6.35 -12.80 1.13
CA GLN A 150 -7.29 -11.66 1.11
C GLN A 150 -6.87 -10.63 0.06
N ARG A 151 -7.85 -9.88 -0.48
CA ARG A 151 -7.59 -8.72 -1.34
C ARG A 151 -6.75 -7.67 -0.59
N CYS A 152 -5.76 -7.11 -1.29
CA CYS A 152 -4.82 -6.13 -0.75
C CYS A 152 -4.84 -4.84 -1.55
N ASN A 153 -4.83 -3.67 -0.94
CA ASN A 153 -4.68 -2.43 -1.70
C ASN A 153 -3.27 -2.35 -2.33
N PHE A 154 -3.18 -2.33 -3.66
CA PHE A 154 -1.94 -2.15 -4.41
C PHE A 154 -1.84 -0.71 -4.92
N GLY A 155 -0.70 -0.06 -4.73
CA GLY A 155 -0.44 1.31 -5.20
C GLY A 155 0.50 1.37 -6.39
N VAL A 156 0.41 2.44 -7.18
CA VAL A 156 1.35 2.66 -8.30
C VAL A 156 2.71 3.11 -7.77
N ALA A 157 3.65 2.18 -7.67
CA ALA A 157 4.99 2.42 -7.15
C ALA A 157 5.94 3.03 -8.20
N ARG A 158 5.65 2.84 -9.49
CA ARG A 158 6.46 3.35 -10.59
C ARG A 158 5.61 3.43 -11.85
N MET A 159 5.89 4.43 -12.68
CA MET A 159 5.30 4.52 -14.02
C MET A 159 6.31 5.13 -15.00
N ASP A 160 6.50 4.51 -16.15
CA ASP A 160 7.23 5.12 -17.25
C ASP A 160 6.40 6.25 -17.89
N SER A 161 7.04 7.37 -18.23
CA SER A 161 6.33 8.59 -18.66
C SER A 161 5.50 8.44 -19.95
N GLY A 162 5.84 7.45 -20.78
CA GLY A 162 5.19 7.17 -22.06
C GLY A 162 4.23 5.99 -22.06
N VAL A 163 3.87 5.43 -20.90
CA VAL A 163 2.95 4.28 -20.86
C VAL A 163 1.55 4.67 -21.37
N GLU A 164 1.03 3.90 -22.31
CA GLU A 164 -0.31 4.08 -22.88
C GLU A 164 -1.31 3.11 -22.23
N LEU A 165 -1.89 3.53 -21.10
CA LEU A 165 -2.81 2.68 -20.30
C LEU A 165 -4.10 2.25 -21.04
N THR A 166 -4.40 2.82 -22.21
CA THR A 166 -5.55 2.40 -23.02
C THR A 166 -5.26 1.19 -23.92
N GLU A 167 -3.99 0.83 -24.09
CA GLU A 167 -3.54 -0.22 -25.01
C GLU A 167 -2.57 -1.20 -24.31
N ILE A 168 -2.94 -1.69 -23.12
CA ILE A 168 -2.14 -2.68 -22.38
C ILE A 168 -2.18 -4.03 -23.09
N THR A 169 -1.01 -4.63 -23.33
CA THR A 169 -0.83 -5.90 -24.05
C THR A 169 -0.39 -7.05 -23.15
N ASP A 170 0.26 -6.77 -22.02
CA ASP A 170 0.81 -7.81 -21.16
C ASP A 170 0.60 -7.49 -19.69
N ILE A 171 0.26 -8.52 -18.92
CA ILE A 171 0.18 -8.48 -17.46
C ILE A 171 1.23 -9.41 -16.90
N HIS A 172 2.13 -8.89 -16.07
CA HIS A 172 3.10 -9.69 -15.34
C HIS A 172 2.78 -9.65 -13.85
N ILE A 173 2.87 -10.80 -13.20
CA ILE A 173 2.84 -10.89 -11.74
C ILE A 173 4.15 -11.52 -11.30
N ALA A 174 4.81 -10.90 -10.32
CA ALA A 174 6.05 -11.42 -9.79
C ALA A 174 6.22 -11.10 -8.30
N PHE A 175 7.14 -11.80 -7.66
CA PHE A 175 7.72 -11.37 -6.38
C PHE A 175 9.19 -11.77 -6.34
N LEU A 176 9.93 -11.19 -5.40
CA LEU A 176 11.33 -11.49 -5.16
C LEU A 176 11.48 -12.20 -3.82
N SER A 177 12.39 -13.15 -3.77
CA SER A 177 12.81 -13.82 -2.54
C SER A 177 14.15 -13.28 -2.05
N ALA A 178 14.47 -13.54 -0.79
CA ALA A 178 15.81 -13.30 -0.28
C ALA A 178 16.85 -14.22 -0.98
N GLU A 179 18.14 -13.87 -0.87
CA GLU A 179 19.20 -14.76 -1.35
C GLU A 179 19.15 -16.09 -0.58
N ASP A 180 19.26 -17.20 -1.31
CA ASP A 180 19.23 -18.57 -0.78
C ASP A 180 17.91 -18.94 -0.03
N SER A 181 16.78 -18.27 -0.31
CA SER A 181 15.44 -18.66 0.17
C SER A 181 14.55 -19.25 -0.93
N GLU A 182 13.64 -20.13 -0.52
CA GLU A 182 12.57 -20.69 -1.33
C GLU A 182 11.27 -20.12 -0.78
N ASP A 183 10.91 -18.92 -1.24
CA ASP A 183 9.76 -18.18 -0.72
C ASP A 183 8.52 -18.50 -1.55
N ARG A 184 7.36 -18.36 -0.92
CA ARG A 184 6.06 -18.78 -1.47
C ARG A 184 5.06 -17.65 -1.36
N LEU A 185 4.34 -17.41 -2.45
CA LEU A 185 3.25 -16.47 -2.54
C LEU A 185 2.01 -17.22 -3.02
N LEU A 186 0.98 -17.27 -2.18
CA LEU A 186 -0.35 -17.65 -2.64
C LEU A 186 -1.00 -16.39 -3.21
N LEU A 187 -1.47 -16.46 -4.45
CA LEU A 187 -2.17 -15.36 -5.11
C LEU A 187 -3.46 -15.88 -5.74
N ASP A 188 -4.44 -15.00 -5.80
CA ASP A 188 -5.73 -15.24 -6.40
C ASP A 188 -6.32 -13.88 -6.84
N ASP A 189 -7.42 -13.91 -7.58
CA ASP A 189 -8.29 -12.79 -7.86
C ASP A 189 -7.53 -11.53 -8.28
N LEU A 190 -7.04 -11.53 -9.52
CA LEU A 190 -6.55 -10.31 -10.15
C LEU A 190 -7.76 -9.44 -10.41
N TYR A 191 -7.90 -8.35 -9.68
CA TYR A 191 -9.06 -7.47 -9.77
C TYR A 191 -8.68 -6.07 -10.23
N ALA A 192 -9.68 -5.34 -10.71
CA ALA A 192 -9.63 -3.93 -11.03
C ALA A 192 -10.70 -3.19 -10.23
N VAL A 193 -10.27 -2.17 -9.47
CA VAL A 193 -11.18 -1.21 -8.83
C VAL A 193 -11.11 0.14 -9.54
N PRO A 194 -12.16 0.98 -9.46
CA PRO A 194 -12.09 2.33 -9.97
C PRO A 194 -10.93 3.10 -9.33
N ARG A 195 -10.28 3.96 -10.12
CA ARG A 195 -9.36 4.97 -9.62
C ARG A 195 -10.06 6.32 -9.62
N PRO A 196 -10.07 7.07 -8.51
CA PRO A 196 -10.58 8.45 -8.50
C PRO A 196 -9.99 9.25 -9.67
N GLU A 197 -10.85 9.95 -10.42
CA GLU A 197 -10.40 10.72 -11.58
C GLU A 197 -9.55 11.93 -11.16
N ASP A 198 -9.95 12.59 -10.06
CA ASP A 198 -9.20 13.67 -9.44
C ASP A 198 -8.20 13.09 -8.42
N GLY A 199 -6.99 13.64 -8.38
CA GLY A 199 -5.95 13.18 -7.46
C GLY A 199 -6.23 13.66 -6.03
N GLN A 200 -6.11 12.75 -5.08
CA GLN A 200 -6.43 12.97 -3.67
C GLN A 200 -5.19 12.78 -2.81
N VAL A 201 -5.00 13.63 -1.80
CA VAL A 201 -3.88 13.57 -0.87
C VAL A 201 -4.37 13.60 0.57
N MET A 202 -3.87 12.70 1.41
CA MET A 202 -4.08 12.75 2.87
C MET A 202 -2.78 13.07 3.58
N LEU A 203 -2.85 13.96 4.57
CA LEU A 203 -1.73 14.31 5.45
C LEU A 203 -1.94 13.70 6.84
N GLN A 204 -0.92 13.01 7.33
CA GLN A 204 -0.98 12.28 8.59
C GLN A 204 0.28 12.49 9.45
N PHE A 205 0.11 12.40 10.76
CA PHE A 205 1.18 12.42 11.74
C PHE A 205 1.00 11.28 12.73
N ASP A 206 2.04 10.46 12.92
CA ASP A 206 2.04 9.32 13.82
C ASP A 206 2.79 9.61 15.12
N GLY A 207 2.32 8.98 16.20
CA GLY A 207 3.07 8.84 17.44
C GLY A 207 2.85 9.97 18.45
N GLY A 208 2.07 11.00 18.13
CA GLY A 208 1.66 12.04 19.08
C GLY A 208 2.83 12.77 19.76
N HIS A 209 3.88 13.08 19.00
CA HIS A 209 5.05 13.83 19.49
C HIS A 209 4.74 15.33 19.66
N GLU A 210 5.34 15.98 20.67
CA GLU A 210 5.18 17.43 20.93
C GLU A 210 5.60 18.31 19.74
N SER A 211 6.52 17.81 18.91
CA SER A 211 6.98 18.49 17.69
C SER A 211 5.88 18.64 16.63
N ILE A 212 4.83 17.82 16.67
CA ILE A 212 3.67 17.93 15.77
C ILE A 212 2.91 19.22 16.04
N GLU A 213 2.65 19.56 17.31
CA GLU A 213 2.03 20.84 17.66
C GLU A 213 3.02 21.99 17.45
N SER A 214 4.21 21.91 18.04
CA SER A 214 5.12 23.06 18.10
C SER A 214 5.75 23.47 16.75
N GLU A 215 5.96 22.53 15.84
CA GLU A 215 6.59 22.78 14.52
C GLU A 215 5.64 22.45 13.35
N GLY A 216 4.84 21.38 13.46
CA GLY A 216 3.93 20.92 12.40
C GLY A 216 2.68 21.79 12.23
N LEU A 217 1.99 22.11 13.33
CA LEU A 217 0.76 22.90 13.29
C LEU A 217 0.93 24.28 12.63
N PRO A 218 1.99 25.07 12.92
CA PRO A 218 2.23 26.34 12.23
C PRO A 218 2.36 26.22 10.71
N ILE A 219 2.87 25.09 10.21
CA ILE A 219 2.99 24.81 8.78
C ILE A 219 1.60 24.51 8.21
N LEU A 220 0.85 23.59 8.81
CA LEU A 220 -0.50 23.24 8.38
C LEU A 220 -1.44 24.46 8.32
N GLU A 221 -1.40 25.32 9.34
CA GLU A 221 -2.17 26.58 9.38
C GLU A 221 -1.77 27.57 8.28
N ALA A 222 -0.49 27.56 7.86
CA ALA A 222 -0.02 28.46 6.81
C ALA A 222 -0.62 28.12 5.44
N TYR A 223 -0.86 26.83 5.19
CA TYR A 223 -1.42 26.31 3.93
C TYR A 223 -2.92 26.00 3.99
N ASP A 224 -3.56 26.08 5.16
CA ASP A 224 -4.97 25.73 5.37
C ASP A 224 -5.27 24.25 5.00
N PHE A 225 -4.29 23.37 5.21
CA PHE A 225 -4.43 21.94 4.91
C PHE A 225 -4.92 21.15 6.11
N PRO A 226 -5.98 20.33 5.96
CA PRO A 226 -6.42 19.43 7.01
C PRO A 226 -5.43 18.27 7.16
N ALA A 227 -5.29 17.75 8.37
CA ALA A 227 -4.42 16.62 8.67
C ALA A 227 -4.97 15.75 9.80
N THR A 228 -4.52 14.49 9.86
CA THR A 228 -4.86 13.56 10.95
C THR A 228 -3.64 13.33 11.84
N VAL A 229 -3.80 13.42 13.15
CA VAL A 229 -2.77 13.14 14.16
C VAL A 229 -3.17 11.88 14.93
N PHE A 230 -2.41 10.80 14.74
CA PHE A 230 -2.59 9.54 15.46
C PHE A 230 -1.81 9.57 16.77
N VAL A 231 -2.53 9.45 17.89
CA VAL A 231 -1.98 9.60 19.24
C VAL A 231 -1.98 8.28 20.02
N PRO A 232 -0.88 7.93 20.69
CA PRO A 232 -0.89 6.86 21.68
C PRO A 232 -1.48 7.36 22.99
N THR A 233 -2.72 7.00 23.28
CA THR A 233 -3.57 7.65 24.30
C THR A 233 -3.01 7.57 25.73
N ASP A 234 -2.33 6.48 26.10
CA ASP A 234 -1.67 6.34 27.42
C ASP A 234 -0.43 7.23 27.58
N LEU A 235 0.09 7.78 26.47
CA LEU A 235 1.28 8.62 26.45
C LEU A 235 0.97 10.12 26.35
N VAL A 236 -0.30 10.48 26.12
CA VAL A 236 -0.76 11.87 26.23
C VAL A 236 -0.51 12.36 27.66
N ARG A 237 0.18 13.49 27.78
CA ARG A 237 0.60 14.06 29.06
C ARG A 237 -0.50 14.95 29.64
N GLU A 238 -0.66 14.94 30.96
CA GLU A 238 -1.60 15.83 31.65
C GLU A 238 -1.23 17.32 31.42
N ASP A 239 0.06 17.66 31.47
CA ASP A 239 0.57 19.02 31.28
C ASP A 239 2.08 19.04 30.96
N ASP A 240 2.63 20.24 30.72
CA ASP A 240 4.06 20.47 30.46
C ASP A 240 5.00 20.02 31.60
N ASP A 241 4.50 19.88 32.84
CA ASP A 241 5.30 19.45 33.99
C ASP A 241 5.51 17.92 33.99
N ALA A 242 4.74 17.16 33.21
CA ALA A 242 4.89 15.72 33.05
C ALA A 242 6.13 15.33 32.21
N GLU A 243 6.85 14.29 32.62
CA GLU A 243 8.04 13.78 31.90
C GLU A 243 7.64 13.10 30.59
N GLY A 244 8.25 13.48 29.47
CA GLY A 244 8.06 12.84 28.17
C GLY A 244 8.10 13.86 27.03
N ASP A 245 8.02 13.35 25.81
CA ASP A 245 8.21 14.12 24.57
C ASP A 245 6.94 14.00 23.68
N TYR A 246 5.83 13.58 24.29
CA TYR A 246 4.51 13.41 23.68
C TYR A 246 3.63 14.63 23.94
N LEU A 247 2.56 14.78 23.15
CA LEU A 247 1.58 15.85 23.29
C LEU A 247 0.97 15.87 24.70
N THR A 248 0.71 17.06 25.20
CA THR A 248 -0.14 17.29 26.38
C THR A 248 -1.62 17.34 25.99
N GLU A 249 -2.53 17.16 26.95
CA GLU A 249 -3.98 17.33 26.74
C GLU A 249 -4.30 18.70 26.10
N ASP A 250 -3.70 19.78 26.60
CA ASP A 250 -3.86 21.14 26.04
C ASP A 250 -3.38 21.20 24.57
N GLN A 251 -2.27 20.54 24.22
CA GLN A 251 -1.76 20.51 22.84
C GLN A 251 -2.62 19.65 21.90
N VAL A 252 -3.23 18.58 22.40
CA VAL A 252 -4.21 17.79 21.62
C VAL A 252 -5.46 18.63 21.36
N GLU A 253 -5.96 19.38 22.35
CA GLU A 253 -7.07 20.33 22.16
C GLU A 253 -6.71 21.42 21.14
N GLU A 254 -5.49 21.98 21.19
CA GLU A 254 -5.03 22.99 20.22
C GLU A 254 -4.97 22.45 18.78
N LEU A 255 -4.54 21.19 18.57
CA LEU A 255 -4.56 20.54 17.26
C LEU A 255 -6.00 20.34 16.74
N ASP A 256 -6.92 19.87 17.60
CA ASP A 256 -8.34 19.68 17.24
C ASP A 256 -9.03 21.02 16.91
N ASP A 257 -8.81 22.05 17.73
CA ASP A 257 -9.36 23.40 17.52
C ASP A 257 -8.87 24.04 16.21
N ALA A 258 -7.68 23.63 15.75
CA ALA A 258 -7.12 24.06 14.47
C ALA A 258 -7.61 23.22 13.26
N GLY A 259 -8.44 22.20 13.50
CA GLY A 259 -9.05 21.38 12.46
C GLY A 259 -8.30 20.09 12.13
N CYS A 260 -7.31 19.70 12.94
CA CYS A 260 -6.71 18.37 12.81
C CYS A 260 -7.66 17.31 13.38
N MET A 261 -7.71 16.14 12.77
CA MET A 261 -8.41 14.98 13.34
C MET A 261 -7.51 14.24 14.33
N ILE A 262 -7.97 14.02 15.57
CA ILE A 262 -7.24 13.22 16.56
C ILE A 262 -7.69 11.76 16.50
N ALA A 263 -6.78 10.86 16.13
CA ALA A 263 -7.07 9.44 15.86
C ALA A 263 -6.16 8.48 16.64
N SER A 264 -6.40 7.16 16.54
CA SER A 264 -5.76 6.15 17.40
C SER A 264 -4.41 5.64 16.89
N TYR A 265 -3.39 5.63 17.76
CA TYR A 265 -2.09 4.96 17.54
C TYR A 265 -1.85 3.81 18.53
N ALA A 266 -2.92 3.11 18.94
CA ALA A 266 -2.98 2.16 20.06
C ALA A 266 -2.71 2.83 21.41
N ALA A 267 -3.20 2.25 22.52
CA ALA A 267 -3.12 2.94 23.81
C ALA A 267 -1.66 3.27 24.20
N ASN A 268 -0.75 2.31 24.12
CA ASN A 268 0.66 2.51 24.50
C ASN A 268 1.64 2.77 23.33
N GLY A 269 1.16 2.87 22.09
CA GLY A 269 1.98 3.08 20.90
C GLY A 269 3.00 1.98 20.58
N GLN A 270 2.86 0.78 21.16
CA GLN A 270 3.74 -0.36 20.89
C GLN A 270 3.18 -1.23 19.75
N ILE A 271 4.09 -1.95 19.09
CA ILE A 271 3.75 -2.89 18.03
C ILE A 271 2.91 -4.05 18.60
N LEU A 272 1.70 -4.23 18.04
CA LEU A 272 0.66 -5.11 18.56
C LEU A 272 0.99 -6.61 18.44
N ASP A 273 1.72 -7.01 17.39
CA ASP A 273 2.15 -8.41 17.15
C ASP A 273 3.11 -8.98 18.23
N ASN A 274 3.52 -8.16 19.20
CA ASN A 274 4.30 -8.59 20.36
C ASN A 274 3.43 -9.00 21.56
N TYR A 275 2.12 -8.80 21.48
CA TYR A 275 1.13 -9.11 22.50
C TYR A 275 0.28 -10.31 22.09
N ASP A 276 -0.38 -10.95 23.06
CA ASP A 276 -1.44 -11.91 22.74
C ASP A 276 -2.74 -11.19 22.37
N GLU A 277 -3.63 -11.89 21.66
CA GLU A 277 -4.90 -11.37 21.12
C GLU A 277 -5.73 -10.56 22.15
N ASP A 278 -5.83 -11.05 23.39
CA ASP A 278 -6.59 -10.36 24.45
C ASP A 278 -5.94 -9.00 24.82
N ASP A 279 -4.61 -8.96 24.91
CA ASP A 279 -3.86 -7.73 25.18
C ASP A 279 -3.87 -6.79 23.96
N GLN A 280 -3.82 -7.30 22.72
CA GLN A 280 -3.99 -6.50 21.50
C GLN A 280 -5.36 -5.81 21.48
N ALA A 281 -6.44 -6.58 21.73
CA ALA A 281 -7.80 -6.07 21.77
C ALA A 281 -7.96 -4.96 22.84
N ALA A 282 -7.36 -5.15 24.02
CA ALA A 282 -7.36 -4.12 25.06
C ALA A 282 -6.66 -2.83 24.59
N GLN A 283 -5.50 -2.91 23.92
CA GLN A 283 -4.80 -1.74 23.41
C GLN A 283 -5.62 -0.94 22.37
N LEU A 284 -6.42 -1.64 21.56
CA LEU A 284 -7.27 -1.03 20.54
C LEU A 284 -8.54 -0.41 21.15
N VAL A 285 -9.22 -1.14 22.03
CA VAL A 285 -10.47 -0.70 22.66
C VAL A 285 -10.22 0.42 23.67
N ASP A 286 -9.20 0.30 24.52
CA ASP A 286 -8.89 1.34 25.52
C ASP A 286 -8.54 2.68 24.84
N ALA A 287 -7.85 2.64 23.69
CA ALA A 287 -7.55 3.84 22.90
C ALA A 287 -8.80 4.44 22.26
N GLN A 288 -9.68 3.62 21.69
CA GLN A 288 -10.94 4.07 21.13
C GLN A 288 -11.85 4.70 22.20
N GLU A 289 -12.04 4.03 23.34
CA GLU A 289 -12.86 4.53 24.44
C GLU A 289 -12.32 5.87 24.98
N TRP A 290 -10.99 6.03 25.08
CA TRP A 290 -10.38 7.30 25.49
C TRP A 290 -10.70 8.42 24.49
N LEU A 291 -10.55 8.17 23.18
CA LEU A 291 -10.86 9.16 22.14
C LEU A 291 -12.34 9.57 22.19
N GLU A 292 -13.25 8.62 22.37
CA GLU A 292 -14.69 8.90 22.53
C GLU A 292 -14.99 9.71 23.79
N ASP A 293 -14.37 9.37 24.92
CA ASP A 293 -14.60 10.04 26.22
C ASP A 293 -14.07 11.49 26.22
N GLU A 294 -12.97 11.77 25.51
CA GLU A 294 -12.38 13.11 25.36
C GLU A 294 -13.05 13.94 24.24
N GLY A 295 -13.97 13.35 23.47
CA GLY A 295 -14.77 14.05 22.46
C GLY A 295 -14.22 14.00 21.03
N TYR A 296 -13.24 13.14 20.76
CA TYR A 296 -12.65 12.90 19.44
C TYR A 296 -13.36 11.77 18.68
N GLU A 297 -14.69 11.75 18.75
CA GLU A 297 -15.54 10.64 18.30
C GLU A 297 -15.39 10.35 16.78
N ASN A 298 -15.08 11.36 15.96
CA ASN A 298 -14.83 11.16 14.53
C ASN A 298 -13.51 10.42 14.30
N GLY A 299 -12.46 10.79 15.02
CA GLY A 299 -11.14 10.18 14.87
C GLY A 299 -10.99 8.83 15.56
N ALA A 300 -11.84 8.52 16.55
CA ALA A 300 -11.95 7.19 17.19
C ALA A 300 -12.30 6.04 16.22
N ARG A 301 -12.66 6.36 14.98
CA ARG A 301 -12.97 5.46 13.87
C ARG A 301 -11.75 5.04 13.05
N TYR A 302 -10.59 5.70 13.26
CA TYR A 302 -9.40 5.48 12.45
C TYR A 302 -8.20 5.07 13.28
N PHE A 303 -7.42 4.15 12.74
CA PHE A 303 -6.27 3.57 13.42
C PHE A 303 -5.03 3.62 12.55
N SER A 304 -3.88 3.80 13.20
CA SER A 304 -2.58 3.75 12.56
C SER A 304 -1.71 2.71 13.24
N TYR A 305 -1.18 1.76 12.46
CA TYR A 305 -0.41 0.64 12.98
C TYR A 305 0.98 1.10 13.44
N PRO A 306 1.36 0.87 14.71
CA PRO A 306 2.70 1.19 15.18
C PRO A 306 3.79 0.50 14.34
N ALA A 307 4.70 1.29 13.78
CA ALA A 307 5.74 0.85 12.84
C ALA A 307 5.21 0.10 11.58
N GLY A 308 3.93 0.26 11.24
CA GLY A 308 3.28 -0.42 10.11
C GLY A 308 3.18 -1.95 10.25
N GLN A 309 3.42 -2.50 11.44
CA GLN A 309 3.46 -3.94 11.69
C GLN A 309 2.15 -4.47 12.25
N TYR A 310 1.76 -5.65 11.79
CA TYR A 310 0.56 -6.37 12.19
C TYR A 310 0.72 -7.87 11.93
N ASP A 311 -0.06 -8.67 12.66
CA ASP A 311 -0.35 -10.06 12.35
C ASP A 311 -1.85 -10.24 11.99
N GLU A 312 -2.26 -11.50 11.77
CA GLU A 312 -3.65 -11.84 11.43
C GLU A 312 -4.63 -11.42 12.55
N ASP A 313 -4.30 -11.68 13.81
CA ASP A 313 -5.11 -11.27 14.96
C ASP A 313 -5.27 -9.74 15.01
N THR A 314 -4.19 -8.99 14.77
CA THR A 314 -4.22 -7.52 14.75
C THR A 314 -5.15 -7.01 13.64
N LEU A 315 -5.07 -7.56 12.43
CA LEU A 315 -5.91 -7.15 11.30
C LEU A 315 -7.41 -7.38 11.59
N ASP A 316 -7.75 -8.57 12.11
CA ASP A 316 -9.13 -8.92 12.45
C ASP A 316 -9.69 -7.98 13.53
N LEU A 317 -8.90 -7.72 14.58
CA LEU A 317 -9.29 -6.81 15.66
C LEU A 317 -9.44 -5.36 15.17
N VAL A 318 -8.58 -4.89 14.27
CA VAL A 318 -8.71 -3.55 13.69
C VAL A 318 -9.94 -3.46 12.81
N ALA A 319 -10.22 -4.46 11.98
CA ALA A 319 -11.43 -4.51 11.15
C ALA A 319 -12.73 -4.52 11.98
N ASP A 320 -12.70 -5.11 13.18
CA ASP A 320 -13.84 -5.12 14.10
C ASP A 320 -13.99 -3.83 14.92
N THR A 321 -12.91 -3.06 15.09
CA THR A 321 -12.86 -1.90 16.01
C THR A 321 -12.92 -0.56 15.26
N TYR A 322 -12.27 -0.46 14.10
CA TYR A 322 -12.07 0.78 13.35
C TYR A 322 -12.62 0.65 11.93
N ASP A 323 -13.03 1.77 11.34
CA ASP A 323 -13.52 1.81 9.96
C ASP A 323 -12.37 1.75 8.96
N VAL A 324 -11.23 2.40 9.26
CA VAL A 324 -9.99 2.31 8.44
C VAL A 324 -8.76 2.21 9.34
N GLY A 325 -7.88 1.25 9.01
CA GLY A 325 -6.55 1.10 9.59
C GLY A 325 -5.45 1.45 8.58
N PHE A 326 -4.42 2.19 8.98
CA PHE A 326 -3.36 2.69 8.09
C PHE A 326 -2.00 2.03 8.31
N ALA A 327 -1.45 1.37 7.29
CA ALA A 327 -0.15 0.68 7.32
C ALA A 327 0.71 1.03 6.08
N GLY A 328 2.00 0.68 6.02
CA GLY A 328 2.83 0.90 4.81
C GLY A 328 2.34 0.03 3.63
N HIS A 329 2.65 0.20 2.34
CA HIS A 329 3.48 1.11 1.55
C HIS A 329 2.71 1.36 0.22
N HIS A 330 3.23 2.28 -0.60
CA HIS A 330 2.86 2.58 -1.99
C HIS A 330 1.76 3.62 -2.19
N PRO A 331 1.99 4.61 -3.07
CA PRO A 331 1.10 5.74 -3.32
C PRO A 331 0.06 5.40 -4.38
N VAL A 332 -0.77 6.37 -4.76
CA VAL A 332 -1.68 6.31 -5.91
C VAL A 332 -2.57 5.05 -5.86
N GLN A 333 -3.39 4.98 -4.82
CA GLN A 333 -4.37 3.92 -4.65
C GLN A 333 -5.62 4.16 -5.49
N GLY A 334 -6.32 3.08 -5.81
CA GLY A 334 -7.72 3.14 -6.26
C GLY A 334 -8.70 3.16 -5.08
N HIS A 335 -9.94 2.78 -5.35
CA HIS A 335 -10.94 2.58 -4.30
C HIS A 335 -10.48 1.49 -3.30
N VAL A 336 -10.83 1.69 -2.03
CA VAL A 336 -10.44 0.86 -0.90
C VAL A 336 -11.09 -0.52 -1.01
N VAL A 337 -10.29 -1.58 -1.14
CA VAL A 337 -10.79 -2.97 -1.07
C VAL A 337 -10.63 -3.58 0.31
N ASN A 338 -9.69 -3.06 1.10
CA ASN A 338 -9.37 -3.56 2.42
C ASN A 338 -9.09 -2.39 3.34
N ALA A 339 -10.14 -1.93 4.02
CA ALA A 339 -10.06 -0.76 4.88
C ALA A 339 -9.21 -1.00 6.14
N ALA A 340 -9.08 -2.26 6.59
CA ALA A 340 -8.27 -2.60 7.76
C ALA A 340 -6.77 -2.31 7.59
N ARG A 341 -6.28 -2.17 6.35
CA ARG A 341 -4.86 -1.90 6.04
C ARG A 341 -4.70 -1.02 4.80
N TYR A 342 -5.19 0.20 4.90
CA TYR A 342 -5.00 1.21 3.88
C TYR A 342 -3.54 1.71 3.84
N PRO A 343 -2.92 1.77 2.65
CA PRO A 343 -1.50 2.07 2.53
C PRO A 343 -1.18 3.57 2.65
N ARG A 344 0.05 3.86 3.08
CA ARG A 344 0.61 5.21 3.16
C ARG A 344 2.13 5.24 3.05
N LEU A 345 2.66 6.41 2.71
CA LEU A 345 4.10 6.70 2.70
C LEU A 345 4.55 7.20 4.07
N LEU A 346 5.63 6.64 4.59
CA LEU A 346 6.16 6.96 5.91
C LEU A 346 7.43 7.80 5.78
N ASN A 347 7.42 9.02 6.31
CA ASN A 347 8.48 10.02 6.25
C ASN A 347 9.13 10.16 4.86
N PRO A 348 8.35 10.38 3.79
CA PRO A 348 8.91 10.53 2.46
C PRO A 348 9.91 11.68 2.42
N ASP A 349 11.00 11.50 1.68
CA ASP A 349 11.86 12.62 1.31
C ASP A 349 11.16 13.47 0.24
N VAL A 350 11.58 14.72 0.08
CA VAL A 350 10.92 15.68 -0.83
C VAL A 350 10.90 15.19 -2.28
N GLU A 351 11.96 14.54 -2.76
CA GLU A 351 12.04 13.98 -4.11
C GLU A 351 10.99 12.87 -4.31
N ASP A 352 10.85 11.96 -3.35
CA ASP A 352 9.85 10.89 -3.40
C ASP A 352 8.42 11.47 -3.33
N ALA A 353 8.20 12.47 -2.46
CA ALA A 353 6.91 13.14 -2.36
C ALA A 353 6.55 13.89 -3.67
N GLU A 354 7.50 14.59 -4.30
CA GLU A 354 7.29 15.26 -5.59
C GLU A 354 6.89 14.26 -6.68
N GLU A 355 7.61 13.14 -6.79
CA GLU A 355 7.31 12.09 -7.78
C GLU A 355 5.92 11.47 -7.56
N ASP A 356 5.53 11.26 -6.31
CA ASP A 356 4.25 10.65 -5.96
C ASP A 356 3.07 11.62 -6.10
N LEU A 357 3.26 12.91 -5.78
CA LEU A 357 2.28 13.97 -6.05
C LEU A 357 2.08 14.17 -7.56
N GLU A 358 3.15 14.25 -8.36
CA GLU A 358 3.06 14.34 -9.82
C GLU A 358 2.31 13.13 -10.40
N ARG A 359 2.62 11.93 -9.90
CA ARG A 359 1.96 10.70 -10.35
C ARG A 359 0.48 10.68 -9.98
N THR A 360 0.13 11.15 -8.78
CA THR A 360 -1.26 11.25 -8.31
C THR A 360 -2.04 12.27 -9.15
N ALA A 361 -1.45 13.44 -9.42
CA ALA A 361 -2.07 14.47 -10.26
C ALA A 361 -2.30 13.95 -11.70
N LYS A 362 -1.35 13.17 -12.23
CA LYS A 362 -1.43 12.63 -13.60
C LYS A 362 -2.44 11.49 -13.75
N LEU A 363 -2.52 10.59 -12.77
CA LEU A 363 -3.33 9.37 -12.85
C LEU A 363 -4.69 9.49 -12.17
N GLY A 364 -4.87 10.50 -11.32
CA GLY A 364 -5.84 10.46 -10.24
C GLY A 364 -5.37 9.50 -9.13
N GLY A 365 -6.30 9.00 -8.32
CA GLY A 365 -5.97 8.11 -7.21
C GLY A 365 -5.69 8.83 -5.90
N ILE A 366 -5.34 8.07 -4.88
CA ILE A 366 -5.19 8.57 -3.50
C ILE A 366 -3.78 8.30 -3.00
N THR A 367 -3.10 9.33 -2.51
CA THR A 367 -1.77 9.24 -1.89
C THR A 367 -1.80 9.75 -0.46
N THR A 368 -1.27 8.96 0.48
CA THR A 368 -1.23 9.33 1.90
C THR A 368 0.21 9.60 2.31
N LEU A 369 0.50 10.80 2.80
CA LEU A 369 1.81 11.19 3.34
C LEU A 369 1.73 11.21 4.86
N CYS A 370 2.59 10.45 5.52
CA CYS A 370 2.63 10.36 6.97
C CYS A 370 4.01 10.74 7.51
N TYR A 371 4.04 11.59 8.53
CA TYR A 371 5.23 12.00 9.25
C TYR A 371 5.20 11.48 10.70
N TYR A 372 6.35 11.32 11.33
CA TYR A 372 6.43 10.93 12.75
C TYR A 372 6.78 12.15 13.62
N SER A 373 7.91 12.09 14.35
CA SER A 373 8.49 13.23 15.04
C SER A 373 9.16 14.18 14.05
N LEU A 374 8.97 15.49 14.24
CA LEU A 374 9.64 16.56 13.49
C LEU A 374 10.93 17.05 14.17
N GLU A 375 11.50 16.28 15.11
CA GLU A 375 12.69 16.68 15.86
C GLU A 375 14.02 16.45 15.13
N GLU A 376 14.03 15.64 14.07
CA GLU A 376 15.25 15.39 13.30
C GLU A 376 15.65 16.62 12.47
N ASP A 377 16.97 16.85 12.33
CA ASP A 377 17.61 18.10 11.88
C ASP A 377 17.19 18.64 10.48
N ASP A 378 16.29 17.95 9.75
CA ASP A 378 15.72 18.37 8.45
C ASP A 378 14.23 18.03 8.24
N THR A 379 13.54 17.40 9.20
CA THR A 379 12.17 16.89 8.94
C THR A 379 11.16 18.03 8.79
N VAL A 380 11.34 19.11 9.54
CA VAL A 380 10.54 20.34 9.38
C VAL A 380 10.74 20.94 7.99
N ASP A 381 11.99 21.09 7.54
CA ASP A 381 12.31 21.63 6.22
C ASP A 381 11.70 20.75 5.10
N ARG A 382 11.77 19.42 5.25
CA ARG A 382 11.16 18.46 4.30
C ARG A 382 9.65 18.57 4.26
N LEU A 383 9.01 18.72 5.43
CA LEU A 383 7.56 18.92 5.53
C LEU A 383 7.16 20.24 4.84
N GLU A 384 7.82 21.36 5.17
CA GLU A 384 7.56 22.67 4.55
C GLU A 384 7.68 22.61 3.02
N GLU A 385 8.77 22.03 2.50
CA GLU A 385 9.00 21.92 1.05
C GLU A 385 7.96 21.00 0.38
N THR A 386 7.51 19.94 1.07
CA THR A 386 6.43 19.09 0.57
C THR A 386 5.09 19.81 0.54
N MET A 387 4.80 20.66 1.53
CA MET A 387 3.57 21.46 1.55
C MET A 387 3.57 22.55 0.48
N ASP A 388 4.73 23.18 0.23
CA ASP A 388 4.91 24.11 -0.91
C ASP A 388 4.57 23.41 -2.25
N LEU A 389 5.07 22.19 -2.46
CA LEU A 389 4.77 21.40 -3.67
C LEU A 389 3.29 21.04 -3.77
N LEU A 390 2.67 20.64 -2.66
CA LEU A 390 1.25 20.28 -2.61
C LEU A 390 0.35 21.50 -2.89
N GLU A 391 0.69 22.67 -2.34
CA GLU A 391 -0.04 23.92 -2.58
C GLU A 391 -0.09 24.27 -4.07
N ASP A 392 1.03 24.13 -4.80
CA ASP A 392 1.07 24.38 -6.24
C ASP A 392 0.04 23.51 -7.00
N TYR A 393 -0.04 22.20 -6.69
CA TYR A 393 -1.03 21.31 -7.33
C TYR A 393 -2.48 21.61 -6.92
N VAL A 394 -2.70 21.95 -5.65
CA VAL A 394 -4.03 22.31 -5.14
C VAL A 394 -4.54 23.62 -5.76
N ASP A 395 -3.68 24.63 -5.89
CA ASP A 395 -4.01 25.92 -6.51
C ASP A 395 -4.34 25.78 -8.01
N GLU A 396 -3.71 24.81 -8.67
CA GLU A 396 -4.00 24.45 -10.06
C GLU A 396 -5.27 23.58 -10.21
N GLY A 397 -5.77 23.03 -9.11
CA GLY A 397 -6.93 22.13 -9.06
C GLY A 397 -6.63 20.74 -9.60
N GLU A 398 -5.37 20.31 -9.52
CA GLU A 398 -4.90 18.98 -9.93
C GLU A 398 -4.92 17.98 -8.77
N LEU A 399 -4.79 18.46 -7.53
CA LEU A 399 -4.90 17.66 -6.31
C LEU A 399 -5.91 18.27 -5.33
N GLU A 400 -6.55 17.41 -4.54
CA GLU A 400 -7.42 17.79 -3.41
C GLU A 400 -6.88 17.15 -2.13
N VAL A 401 -6.88 17.90 -1.03
CA VAL A 401 -6.49 17.39 0.29
C VAL A 401 -7.74 16.91 1.01
N ILE A 402 -7.79 15.63 1.36
CA ILE A 402 -8.92 14.96 1.98
C ILE A 402 -8.57 14.39 3.35
N MET A 403 -9.60 13.95 4.08
CA MET A 403 -9.50 13.33 5.40
C MET A 403 -9.95 11.85 5.38
N PRO A 404 -9.64 11.07 6.42
CA PRO A 404 -10.02 9.65 6.47
C PRO A 404 -11.53 9.37 6.35
N ASP A 405 -12.39 10.32 6.72
CA ASP A 405 -13.85 10.21 6.54
C ASP A 405 -14.31 10.37 5.10
N ASP A 406 -13.61 11.17 4.29
CA ASP A 406 -13.83 11.22 2.84
C ASP A 406 -13.44 9.88 2.20
N LEU A 407 -12.32 9.28 2.65
CA LEU A 407 -11.88 7.95 2.22
C LEU A 407 -12.96 6.88 2.46
N GLU A 408 -13.48 6.82 3.69
CA GLU A 408 -14.51 5.86 4.09
C GLU A 408 -15.84 6.08 3.38
N THR A 409 -16.26 7.33 3.20
CA THR A 409 -17.59 7.65 2.66
C THR A 409 -17.65 7.58 1.13
N GLU A 410 -16.57 7.94 0.44
CA GLU A 410 -16.59 8.16 -1.02
C GLU A 410 -15.83 7.11 -1.82
N TYR A 411 -14.82 6.47 -1.21
CA TYR A 411 -13.82 5.70 -1.96
C TYR A 411 -13.75 4.22 -1.55
N VAL A 412 -14.68 3.71 -0.74
CA VAL A 412 -14.77 2.26 -0.47
C VAL A 412 -15.33 1.51 -1.69
N PHE A 413 -14.72 0.39 -2.03
CA PHE A 413 -15.20 -0.51 -3.08
C PHE A 413 -16.12 -1.58 -2.49
N ASP A 414 -17.42 -1.41 -2.72
CA ASP A 414 -18.42 -2.43 -2.44
C ASP A 414 -18.63 -3.31 -3.69
N GLY A 415 -18.09 -4.53 -3.70
CA GLY A 415 -18.50 -5.58 -4.67
C GLY A 415 -19.96 -6.00 -4.45
N GLU A 416 -20.61 -6.65 -5.44
CA GLU A 416 -22.06 -6.99 -5.39
C GLU A 416 -22.39 -8.35 -4.75
#